data_AF-A0A353X7S4-F1
#
_entry.id   AF-A0A353X7S4-F1
#
_cell.length_a   1.000
_cell.length_b   1.000
_cell.length_c   1.000
_cell.angle_alpha   90.00
_cell.angle_beta   90.00
_cell.angle_gamma   90.00
#
_symmetry.space_group_name_H-M   'P 1'
#
loop_
_entity.id
_entity.type
_entity.pdbx_description
1 polymer ?
#
loop_
_entity_poly.entity_id
_entity_poly.type
_entity_poly.pdbx_seq_one_letter_code
_entity_poly.pdbx_strand_id
1 'polypeptide(L)'
;MSEARLTFVFDGPAVQNGTIDVQALAPALLALGDLIQTANAEINGEKAQISVRVNATAQGSFEVDIQLFQSLAQGAQALWDTLADSKEGLSAANDLADLLFRAGQIAGLLYLLVFLRGKRPDKREERPDGSVSVHIGDTYIITNPKTVRLAESQAVRERARRVASALEREGIEKLSIKRTGQETLNITKQDVPAFDIPEPEDEEIQDIIRRANLQIVSLSFKEDNKWRVTEGAEVFSVDIQDAGFLGQIARDEVAFAKNDYLICELRERQFMTAKGLRKEQTIVRVVEHKSAMRQLRLL
;
A
#
# COMPACT_ATOMS: atom_id res chain seq x y z
N MET A 1 -12.28 -20.89 -26.01
CA MET A 1 -12.79 -19.68 -25.32
C MET A 1 -13.10 -20.07 -23.89
N SER A 2 -12.58 -19.33 -22.91
CA SER A 2 -12.83 -19.59 -21.48
C SER A 2 -13.82 -18.55 -20.94
N GLU A 3 -14.74 -18.99 -20.08
CA GLU A 3 -15.74 -18.15 -19.42
C GLU A 3 -15.72 -18.45 -17.91
N ALA A 4 -15.80 -17.40 -17.10
CA ALA A 4 -16.06 -17.51 -15.68
C ALA A 4 -17.33 -16.72 -15.34
N ARG A 5 -18.23 -17.34 -14.56
CA ARG A 5 -19.47 -16.71 -14.08
C ARG A 5 -19.40 -16.44 -12.59
N LEU A 6 -19.79 -15.23 -12.20
CA LEU A 6 -19.81 -14.75 -10.82
C LEU A 6 -21.13 -14.00 -10.61
N THR A 7 -21.76 -14.18 -9.45
CA THR A 7 -22.94 -13.41 -9.07
C THR A 7 -22.58 -12.45 -7.95
N PHE A 8 -22.74 -11.15 -8.20
CA PHE A 8 -22.54 -10.10 -7.21
C PHE A 8 -23.90 -9.71 -6.63
N VAL A 9 -24.02 -9.79 -5.30
CA VAL A 9 -25.27 -9.57 -4.58
C VAL A 9 -25.09 -8.44 -3.60
N PHE A 10 -25.86 -7.37 -3.77
CA PHE A 10 -25.96 -6.28 -2.80
C PHE A 10 -27.06 -6.60 -1.79
N ASP A 11 -26.78 -6.39 -0.51
CA ASP A 11 -27.71 -6.64 0.59
C ASP A 11 -27.69 -5.48 1.59
N GLY A 12 -28.85 -5.17 2.15
CA GLY A 12 -29.09 -4.06 3.08
C GLY A 12 -30.46 -3.40 2.87
N PRO A 13 -30.90 -2.53 3.80
CA PRO A 13 -32.22 -1.90 3.78
C PRO A 13 -32.58 -1.17 2.47
N ALA A 14 -31.59 -0.60 1.77
CA ALA A 14 -31.81 0.13 0.53
C ALA A 14 -32.25 -0.75 -0.65
N VAL A 15 -32.02 -2.07 -0.58
CA VAL A 15 -32.28 -3.01 -1.69
C VAL A 15 -33.28 -4.12 -1.34
N GLN A 16 -33.85 -4.11 -0.13
CA GLN A 16 -34.83 -5.11 0.34
C GLN A 16 -36.08 -5.18 -0.53
N ASN A 17 -36.46 -4.08 -1.18
CA ASN A 17 -37.62 -4.03 -2.07
C ASN A 17 -37.31 -4.56 -3.50
N GLY A 18 -36.12 -5.12 -3.72
CA GLY A 18 -35.69 -5.65 -5.01
C GLY A 18 -35.33 -4.58 -6.05
N THR A 19 -35.09 -3.35 -5.62
CA THR A 19 -34.62 -2.23 -6.46
C THR A 19 -33.31 -1.67 -5.91
N ILE A 20 -32.50 -1.06 -6.76
CA ILE A 20 -31.27 -0.37 -6.35
C ILE A 20 -31.19 0.97 -7.11
N ASP A 21 -30.67 2.00 -6.45
CA ASP A 21 -30.38 3.27 -7.11
C ASP A 21 -29.27 3.07 -8.17
N VAL A 22 -29.50 3.58 -9.39
CA VAL A 22 -28.51 3.51 -10.48
C VAL A 22 -27.19 4.18 -10.12
N GLN A 23 -27.24 5.26 -9.34
CA GLN A 23 -26.07 5.94 -8.83
C GLN A 23 -25.30 5.05 -7.86
N ALA A 24 -25.95 4.12 -7.16
CA ALA A 24 -25.29 3.13 -6.31
C ALA A 24 -24.69 1.99 -7.11
N LEU A 25 -25.43 1.47 -8.07
CA LEU A 25 -25.05 0.31 -8.84
C LEU A 25 -23.94 0.59 -9.85
N ALA A 26 -24.11 1.62 -10.70
CA ALA A 26 -23.23 1.84 -11.85
C ALA A 26 -21.75 2.05 -11.44
N PRO A 27 -21.42 2.84 -10.40
CA PRO A 27 -20.04 2.99 -9.94
C PRO A 27 -19.45 1.68 -9.39
N ALA A 28 -20.25 0.84 -8.72
CA ALA A 28 -19.77 -0.44 -8.20
C ALA A 28 -19.42 -1.41 -9.34
N LEU A 29 -20.26 -1.47 -10.39
CA LEU A 29 -20.00 -2.26 -11.58
C LEU A 29 -18.78 -1.77 -12.37
N LEU A 30 -18.65 -0.45 -12.51
CA LEU A 30 -17.47 0.16 -13.15
C LEU A 30 -16.19 -0.17 -12.37
N ALA A 31 -16.20 0.01 -11.05
CA ALA A 31 -15.05 -0.30 -10.19
C ALA A 31 -14.64 -1.76 -10.29
N LEU A 32 -15.61 -2.67 -10.40
CA LEU A 32 -15.35 -4.09 -10.59
C LEU A 32 -14.74 -4.39 -11.96
N GLY A 33 -15.27 -3.79 -13.03
CA GLY A 33 -14.68 -3.88 -14.35
C GLY A 33 -13.22 -3.42 -14.36
N ASP A 34 -12.95 -2.26 -13.75
CA ASP A 34 -11.60 -1.71 -13.59
C ASP A 34 -10.68 -2.65 -12.79
N LEU A 35 -11.17 -3.24 -11.71
CA LEU A 35 -10.40 -4.21 -10.90
C LEU A 35 -9.99 -5.43 -11.74
N ILE A 36 -10.94 -6.03 -12.45
CA ILE A 36 -10.69 -7.21 -13.29
C ILE A 36 -9.69 -6.87 -14.40
N GLN A 37 -9.86 -5.74 -15.08
CA GLN A 37 -8.95 -5.31 -16.15
C GLN A 37 -7.54 -5.02 -15.62
N THR A 38 -7.43 -4.31 -14.50
CA THR A 38 -6.13 -3.96 -13.89
C THR A 38 -5.42 -5.22 -13.39
N ALA A 39 -6.13 -6.14 -12.75
CA ALA A 39 -5.57 -7.41 -12.29
C ALA A 39 -5.15 -8.31 -13.46
N ASN A 40 -5.92 -8.34 -14.55
CA ASN A 40 -5.55 -9.04 -15.77
C ASN A 40 -4.25 -8.48 -16.37
N ALA A 41 -4.12 -7.15 -16.44
CA ALA A 41 -2.90 -6.52 -16.93
C ALA A 41 -1.68 -6.86 -16.04
N GLU A 42 -1.85 -6.87 -14.72
CA GLU A 42 -0.79 -7.22 -13.76
C GLU A 42 -0.30 -8.68 -13.92
N ILE A 43 -1.23 -9.63 -14.14
CA ILE A 43 -0.90 -11.07 -14.17
C ILE A 43 -0.59 -11.58 -15.56
N ASN A 44 -1.38 -11.18 -16.56
CA ASN A 44 -1.32 -11.71 -17.92
C ASN A 44 -0.67 -10.72 -18.91
N GLY A 45 -0.55 -9.44 -18.57
CA GLY A 45 -0.11 -8.41 -19.50
C GLY A 45 -1.02 -8.31 -20.73
N GLU A 46 -0.43 -8.09 -21.90
CA GLU A 46 -1.16 -8.05 -23.18
C GLU A 46 -1.58 -9.44 -23.69
N LYS A 47 -1.18 -10.51 -23.00
CA LYS A 47 -1.40 -11.88 -23.48
C LYS A 47 -2.86 -12.29 -23.42
N ALA A 48 -3.70 -11.67 -22.60
CA ALA A 48 -5.13 -12.01 -22.53
C ALA A 48 -5.96 -10.73 -22.49
N GLN A 49 -6.99 -10.61 -23.31
CA GLN A 49 -8.01 -9.57 -23.17
C GLN A 49 -9.23 -10.16 -22.47
N ILE A 50 -9.61 -9.59 -21.34
CA ILE A 50 -10.79 -10.00 -20.58
C ILE A 50 -11.85 -8.90 -20.67
N SER A 51 -13.03 -9.25 -21.17
CA SER A 51 -14.21 -8.39 -21.17
C SER A 51 -15.20 -8.85 -20.10
N VAL A 52 -15.82 -7.88 -19.42
CA VAL A 52 -16.79 -8.11 -18.36
C VAL A 52 -18.18 -7.80 -18.91
N ARG A 53 -19.14 -8.72 -18.79
CA ARG A 53 -20.54 -8.51 -19.18
C ARG A 53 -21.46 -8.72 -17.99
N VAL A 54 -22.57 -7.99 -17.95
CA VAL A 54 -23.55 -7.97 -16.86
C VAL A 54 -24.92 -8.41 -17.37
N ASN A 55 -25.54 -9.38 -16.70
CA ASN A 55 -26.93 -9.78 -16.90
C ASN A 55 -27.77 -9.36 -15.68
N ALA A 56 -29.01 -8.91 -15.94
CA ALA A 56 -30.00 -8.65 -14.89
C ALA A 56 -30.62 -9.95 -14.38
N THR A 57 -30.81 -10.08 -13.07
CA THR A 57 -31.47 -11.23 -12.43
C THR A 57 -32.81 -10.85 -11.80
N ALA A 58 -33.59 -11.86 -11.38
CA ALA A 58 -34.99 -11.74 -10.97
C ALA A 58 -35.23 -11.09 -9.58
N GLN A 59 -36.50 -10.79 -9.30
CA GLN A 59 -37.01 -9.93 -8.21
C GLN A 59 -36.66 -10.39 -6.78
N GLY A 60 -36.26 -9.45 -5.91
CA GLY A 60 -36.14 -9.63 -4.45
C GLY A 60 -34.72 -9.45 -3.87
N SER A 61 -33.71 -9.46 -4.73
CA SER A 61 -32.32 -9.09 -4.42
C SER A 61 -31.69 -8.56 -5.71
N PHE A 62 -30.96 -7.45 -5.68
CA PHE A 62 -30.30 -6.97 -6.88
C PHE A 62 -29.03 -7.80 -7.13
N GLU A 63 -29.18 -8.94 -7.79
CA GLU A 63 -28.03 -9.73 -8.23
C GLU A 63 -27.60 -9.31 -9.62
N VAL A 64 -26.28 -9.16 -9.77
CA VAL A 64 -25.62 -8.87 -11.04
C VAL A 64 -24.88 -10.14 -11.43
N ASP A 65 -25.34 -10.80 -12.49
CA ASP A 65 -24.61 -11.93 -13.05
C ASP A 65 -23.52 -11.40 -13.99
N ILE A 66 -22.27 -11.74 -13.68
CA ILE A 66 -21.08 -11.20 -14.30
C ILE A 66 -20.31 -12.31 -14.99
N GLN A 67 -20.07 -12.09 -16.28
CA GLN A 67 -19.36 -13.02 -17.14
C GLN A 67 -18.02 -12.41 -17.56
N LEU A 68 -16.92 -13.12 -17.27
CA LEU A 68 -15.58 -12.80 -17.77
C LEU A 68 -15.35 -13.58 -19.06
N PHE A 69 -15.16 -12.86 -20.17
CA PHE A 69 -14.87 -13.45 -21.48
C PHE A 69 -13.46 -13.13 -21.93
N GLN A 70 -12.68 -14.17 -22.23
CA GLN A 70 -11.34 -14.03 -22.77
C GLN A 70 -11.36 -14.01 -24.31
N SER A 71 -10.78 -12.96 -24.92
CA SER A 71 -10.52 -12.86 -26.36
C SER A 71 -9.03 -12.82 -26.68
N LEU A 72 -8.65 -13.31 -27.86
CA LEU A 72 -7.28 -13.28 -28.38
C LEU A 72 -7.01 -11.93 -29.04
N ALA A 73 -5.88 -11.28 -28.73
CA ALA A 73 -5.44 -10.10 -29.47
C ALA A 73 -4.99 -10.48 -30.89
N GLN A 74 -5.37 -9.67 -31.89
CA GLN A 74 -4.90 -9.86 -33.28
C GLN A 74 -3.38 -9.73 -33.33
N GLY A 75 -2.67 -10.81 -33.67
CA GLY A 75 -1.20 -10.87 -33.74
C GLY A 75 -0.55 -11.86 -32.78
N ALA A 76 -1.25 -12.32 -31.74
CA ALA A 76 -0.71 -13.32 -30.81
C ALA A 76 -0.91 -14.77 -31.29
N GLN A 77 -1.64 -15.01 -32.39
CA GLN A 77 -2.07 -16.34 -32.85
C GLN A 77 -0.94 -17.38 -32.93
N ALA A 78 0.24 -16.99 -33.43
CA ALA A 78 1.39 -17.92 -33.54
C ALA A 78 2.02 -18.29 -32.19
N LEU A 79 1.98 -17.38 -31.21
CA LEU A 79 2.38 -17.66 -29.82
C LEU A 79 1.31 -18.47 -29.08
N TRP A 80 0.04 -18.34 -29.48
CA TRP A 80 -1.07 -19.13 -28.95
C TRP A 80 -1.01 -20.58 -29.41
N ASP A 81 -0.70 -20.85 -30.68
CA ASP A 81 -0.58 -22.23 -31.18
C ASP A 81 0.54 -23.01 -30.47
N THR A 82 1.60 -22.32 -30.03
CA THR A 82 2.69 -22.91 -29.24
C THR A 82 2.35 -23.08 -27.75
N LEU A 83 1.44 -22.26 -27.21
CA LEU A 83 0.99 -22.34 -25.81
C LEU A 83 -0.28 -23.19 -25.63
N ALA A 84 -1.06 -23.44 -26.67
CA ALA A 84 -2.28 -24.26 -26.62
C ALA A 84 -2.01 -25.75 -26.31
N ASP A 85 -0.79 -26.24 -26.60
CA ASP A 85 -0.33 -27.56 -26.16
C ASP A 85 -0.04 -27.63 -24.65
N SER A 86 0.04 -26.48 -23.96
CA SER A 86 0.04 -26.39 -22.51
C SER A 86 -1.37 -26.08 -22.00
N LYS A 87 -1.85 -26.79 -20.98
CA LYS A 87 -3.18 -26.57 -20.35
C LYS A 87 -3.40 -25.14 -19.81
N GLU A 88 -2.39 -24.28 -19.85
CA GLU A 88 -2.34 -22.94 -19.24
C GLU A 88 -3.09 -21.88 -20.07
N GLY A 89 -3.24 -22.04 -21.39
CA GLY A 89 -3.87 -21.03 -22.25
C GLY A 89 -5.41 -20.97 -22.16
N LEU A 90 -6.05 -22.04 -21.66
CA LEU A 90 -7.51 -22.25 -21.72
C LEU A 90 -8.29 -21.79 -20.47
N SER A 91 -7.62 -21.23 -19.45
CA SER A 91 -8.23 -20.99 -18.12
C SER A 91 -8.18 -19.54 -17.61
N ALA A 92 -7.63 -18.57 -18.35
CA ALA A 92 -7.26 -17.27 -17.77
C ALA A 92 -8.43 -16.50 -17.10
N ALA A 93 -9.66 -16.64 -17.62
CA ALA A 93 -10.84 -16.03 -16.98
C ALA A 93 -11.20 -16.69 -15.64
N ASN A 94 -11.14 -18.03 -15.56
CA ASN A 94 -11.39 -18.77 -14.33
C ASN A 94 -10.25 -18.57 -13.32
N ASP A 95 -9.01 -18.60 -13.78
CA ASP A 95 -7.84 -18.35 -12.95
C ASP A 95 -7.90 -16.94 -12.35
N LEU A 96 -8.23 -15.92 -13.15
CA LEU A 96 -8.35 -14.56 -12.64
C LEU A 96 -9.52 -14.41 -11.66
N ALA A 97 -10.66 -15.06 -11.94
CA ALA A 97 -11.77 -15.09 -11.00
C ALA A 97 -11.38 -15.76 -9.66
N ASP A 98 -10.56 -16.82 -9.71
CA ASP A 98 -10.02 -17.47 -8.51
C ASP A 98 -9.03 -16.57 -7.76
N LEU A 99 -8.12 -15.93 -8.47
CA LEU A 99 -7.15 -14.99 -7.89
C LEU A 99 -7.82 -13.80 -7.20
N LEU A 100 -8.98 -13.35 -7.68
CA LEU A 100 -9.68 -12.19 -7.15
C LEU A 100 -10.72 -12.53 -6.07
N PHE A 101 -11.57 -13.53 -6.33
CA PHE A 101 -12.86 -13.67 -5.65
C PHE A 101 -13.03 -15.00 -4.90
N ARG A 102 -12.07 -15.93 -5.00
CA ARG A 102 -12.20 -17.22 -4.32
C ARG A 102 -12.25 -17.04 -2.79
N ALA A 103 -13.27 -17.61 -2.17
CA ALA A 103 -13.32 -17.84 -0.73
C ALA A 103 -13.11 -19.35 -0.44
N GLY A 104 -12.53 -19.66 0.72
CA GLY A 104 -12.26 -21.03 1.17
C GLY A 104 -10.77 -21.35 1.29
N GLN A 105 -10.40 -22.61 0.99
CA GLN A 105 -9.05 -23.15 1.28
C GLN A 105 -7.89 -22.37 0.65
N ILE A 106 -8.07 -21.83 -0.56
CA ILE A 106 -7.08 -20.96 -1.21
C ILE A 106 -7.77 -19.63 -1.48
N ALA A 107 -7.45 -18.64 -0.65
CA ALA A 107 -8.08 -17.33 -0.68
C ALA A 107 -7.66 -16.51 -1.90
N GLY A 108 -8.62 -15.81 -2.51
CA GLY A 108 -8.40 -14.75 -3.49
C GLY A 108 -8.10 -13.39 -2.85
N LEU A 109 -7.83 -12.39 -3.69
CA LEU A 109 -7.38 -11.05 -3.32
C LEU A 109 -8.27 -10.39 -2.28
N LEU A 110 -9.59 -10.35 -2.51
CA LEU A 110 -10.48 -9.61 -1.62
C LEU A 110 -10.51 -10.24 -0.21
N TYR A 111 -10.50 -11.57 -0.13
CA TYR A 111 -10.43 -12.28 1.16
C TYR A 111 -9.08 -12.04 1.85
N LEU A 112 -7.97 -12.06 1.09
CA LEU A 112 -6.64 -11.76 1.60
C LEU A 112 -6.55 -10.34 2.19
N LEU A 113 -7.10 -9.33 1.50
CA LEU A 113 -7.11 -7.96 2.01
C LEU A 113 -7.92 -7.82 3.31
N VAL A 114 -9.09 -8.48 3.39
CA VAL A 114 -9.91 -8.52 4.61
C VAL A 114 -9.17 -9.21 5.76
N PHE A 115 -8.43 -10.29 5.49
CA PHE A 115 -7.59 -10.96 6.48
C PHE A 115 -6.46 -10.04 6.99
N LEU A 116 -5.78 -9.33 6.07
CA LEU A 116 -4.66 -8.45 6.40
C LEU A 116 -5.09 -7.19 7.17
N ARG A 117 -6.31 -6.69 6.96
CA ARG A 117 -6.85 -5.47 7.60
C ARG A 117 -5.88 -4.28 7.53
N GLY A 118 -5.29 -4.07 6.35
CA GLY A 118 -4.33 -2.99 6.11
C GLY A 118 -2.93 -3.20 6.73
N LYS A 119 -2.69 -4.30 7.43
CA LYS A 119 -1.37 -4.62 8.02
C LYS A 119 -0.47 -5.35 7.04
N ARG A 120 0.84 -5.18 7.20
CA ARG A 120 1.84 -6.04 6.55
C ARG A 120 1.79 -7.43 7.20
N PRO A 121 1.92 -8.52 6.42
CA PRO A 121 2.00 -9.86 6.99
C PRO A 121 3.30 -10.02 7.78
N ASP A 122 3.24 -10.74 8.90
CA ASP A 122 4.41 -11.01 9.74
C ASP A 122 5.37 -11.98 9.05
N LYS A 123 4.80 -12.94 8.30
CA LYS A 123 5.55 -13.97 7.58
C LYS A 123 4.80 -14.47 6.36
N ARG A 124 5.56 -14.87 5.34
CA ARG A 124 5.07 -15.63 4.18
C ARG A 124 5.90 -16.89 4.02
N GLU A 125 5.24 -18.02 3.80
CA GLU A 125 5.93 -19.30 3.55
C GLU A 125 5.35 -19.97 2.30
N GLU A 126 6.23 -20.32 1.37
CA GLU A 126 5.87 -21.16 0.23
C GLU A 126 5.61 -22.59 0.69
N ARG A 127 4.59 -23.21 0.09
CA ARG A 127 4.14 -24.57 0.42
C ARG A 127 4.52 -25.54 -0.71
N PRO A 128 4.62 -26.85 -0.44
CA PRO A 128 5.00 -27.85 -1.45
C PRO A 128 4.07 -27.92 -2.66
N ASP A 129 2.82 -27.47 -2.52
CA ASP A 129 1.81 -27.41 -3.59
C ASP A 129 1.88 -26.11 -4.42
N GLY A 130 2.87 -25.25 -4.16
CA GLY A 130 3.06 -23.96 -4.84
C GLY A 130 2.16 -22.83 -4.33
N SER A 131 1.33 -23.08 -3.31
CA SER A 131 0.58 -22.04 -2.61
C SER A 131 1.46 -21.31 -1.59
N VAL A 132 0.98 -20.16 -1.09
CA VAL A 132 1.68 -19.35 -0.08
C VAL A 132 0.80 -19.27 1.15
N SER A 133 1.37 -19.55 2.32
CA SER A 133 0.75 -19.20 3.60
C SER A 133 1.16 -17.79 4.02
N VAL A 134 0.19 -16.96 4.36
CA VAL A 134 0.37 -15.58 4.81
C VAL A 134 -0.09 -15.50 6.26
N HIS A 135 0.83 -15.11 7.16
CA HIS A 135 0.63 -15.14 8.60
C HIS A 135 0.44 -13.73 9.18
N ILE A 136 -0.51 -13.61 10.12
CA ILE A 136 -0.69 -12.46 11.02
C ILE A 136 -0.96 -13.01 12.43
N GLY A 137 -0.09 -12.67 13.37
CA GLY A 137 -0.09 -13.25 14.72
C GLY A 137 -0.05 -14.77 14.67
N ASP A 138 -0.96 -15.40 15.40
CA ASP A 138 -1.08 -16.87 15.46
C ASP A 138 -1.98 -17.46 14.35
N THR A 139 -2.44 -16.63 13.42
CA THR A 139 -3.36 -17.03 12.35
C THR A 139 -2.71 -16.92 10.98
N TYR A 140 -3.16 -17.75 10.04
CA TYR A 140 -2.71 -17.69 8.66
C TYR A 140 -3.84 -17.99 7.69
N ILE A 141 -3.66 -17.54 6.45
CA ILE A 141 -4.47 -17.97 5.32
C ILE A 141 -3.57 -18.54 4.23
N ILE A 142 -4.10 -19.44 3.42
CA ILE A 142 -3.40 -19.97 2.24
C ILE A 142 -3.91 -19.22 1.01
N THR A 143 -3.02 -18.81 0.12
CA THR A 143 -3.34 -18.10 -1.11
C THR A 143 -2.38 -18.49 -2.25
N ASN A 144 -2.50 -17.85 -3.40
CA ASN A 144 -1.64 -18.05 -4.56
C ASN A 144 -0.53 -16.98 -4.60
N PRO A 145 0.71 -17.28 -5.05
CA PRO A 145 1.75 -16.28 -5.29
C PRO A 145 1.29 -15.10 -6.16
N LYS A 146 0.47 -15.36 -7.18
CA LYS A 146 -0.13 -14.32 -8.04
C LYS A 146 -1.11 -13.44 -7.27
N THR A 147 -1.86 -14.00 -6.31
CA THR A 147 -2.73 -13.21 -5.42
C THR A 147 -1.92 -12.29 -4.51
N VAL A 148 -0.77 -12.75 -4.00
CA VAL A 148 0.16 -11.90 -3.24
C VAL A 148 0.66 -10.75 -4.10
N ARG A 149 1.07 -11.03 -5.35
CA ARG A 149 1.49 -10.00 -6.31
C ARG A 149 0.37 -8.97 -6.57
N LEU A 150 -0.87 -9.42 -6.72
CA LEU A 150 -2.03 -8.52 -6.84
C LEU A 150 -2.22 -7.64 -5.60
N ALA A 151 -2.01 -8.22 -4.40
CA ALA A 151 -2.11 -7.48 -3.14
C ALA A 151 -0.95 -6.49 -2.91
N GLU A 152 0.19 -6.69 -3.56
CA GLU A 152 1.34 -5.75 -3.54
C GLU A 152 1.20 -4.63 -4.57
N SER A 153 0.41 -4.82 -5.63
CA SER A 153 0.18 -3.80 -6.66
C SER A 153 -0.73 -2.68 -6.16
N GLN A 154 -0.17 -1.48 -5.99
CA GLN A 154 -0.92 -0.29 -5.58
C GLN A 154 -2.13 -0.02 -6.49
N ALA A 155 -1.93 -0.11 -7.82
CA ALA A 155 -3.00 0.11 -8.79
C ALA A 155 -4.17 -0.86 -8.60
N VAL A 156 -3.89 -2.15 -8.36
CA VAL A 156 -4.91 -3.16 -8.09
C VAL A 156 -5.62 -2.87 -6.76
N ARG A 157 -4.88 -2.54 -5.69
CA ARG A 157 -5.46 -2.18 -4.39
C ARG A 157 -6.40 -0.99 -4.47
N GLU A 158 -6.06 0.04 -5.25
CA GLU A 158 -6.93 1.20 -5.47
C GLU A 158 -8.26 0.78 -6.10
N ARG A 159 -8.24 -0.14 -7.06
CA ARG A 159 -9.48 -0.64 -7.70
C ARG A 159 -10.28 -1.54 -6.76
N ALA A 160 -9.61 -2.40 -5.98
CA ALA A 160 -10.27 -3.19 -4.94
C ALA A 160 -10.96 -2.29 -3.89
N ARG A 161 -10.32 -1.20 -3.48
CA ARG A 161 -10.91 -0.20 -2.56
C ARG A 161 -12.13 0.49 -3.16
N ARG A 162 -12.13 0.80 -4.46
CA ARG A 162 -13.30 1.34 -5.16
C ARG A 162 -14.47 0.35 -5.18
N VAL A 163 -14.21 -0.95 -5.34
CA VAL A 163 -15.26 -1.99 -5.21
C VAL A 163 -15.86 -1.97 -3.80
N ALA A 164 -15.02 -1.95 -2.76
CA ALA A 164 -15.46 -1.90 -1.37
C ALA A 164 -16.25 -0.63 -1.01
N SER A 165 -15.97 0.50 -1.68
CA SER A 165 -16.68 1.79 -1.46
C SER A 165 -18.19 1.72 -1.73
N ALA A 166 -18.66 0.71 -2.48
CA ALA A 166 -20.09 0.47 -2.66
C ALA A 166 -20.84 0.28 -1.33
N LEU A 167 -20.17 -0.25 -0.30
CA LEU A 167 -20.72 -0.48 1.04
C LEU A 167 -20.75 0.79 1.92
N GLU A 168 -20.08 1.86 1.50
CA GLU A 168 -20.13 3.14 2.22
C GLU A 168 -21.47 3.85 2.01
N ARG A 169 -22.16 3.52 0.90
CA ARG A 169 -23.49 4.03 0.60
C ARG A 169 -24.49 3.68 1.68
N GLU A 170 -25.44 4.58 1.89
CA GLU A 170 -26.48 4.40 2.88
C GLU A 170 -27.39 3.22 2.50
N GLY A 171 -27.70 2.38 3.47
CA GLY A 171 -28.58 1.22 3.31
C GLY A 171 -28.01 0.04 2.51
N ILE A 172 -26.73 0.07 2.10
CA ILE A 172 -26.01 -1.11 1.62
C ILE A 172 -25.07 -1.57 2.74
N GLU A 173 -25.19 -2.81 3.18
CA GLU A 173 -24.49 -3.35 4.35
C GLU A 173 -23.52 -4.48 4.01
N LYS A 174 -23.81 -5.24 2.94
CA LYS A 174 -23.04 -6.41 2.54
C LYS A 174 -22.99 -6.57 1.02
N LEU A 175 -21.83 -6.99 0.53
CA LEU A 175 -21.57 -7.41 -0.83
C LEU A 175 -21.17 -8.88 -0.79
N SER A 176 -21.95 -9.73 -1.44
CA SER A 176 -21.66 -11.17 -1.55
C SER A 176 -21.28 -11.51 -2.98
N ILE A 177 -20.23 -12.31 -3.15
CA ILE A 177 -19.75 -12.77 -4.44
C ILE A 177 -19.87 -14.30 -4.45
N LYS A 178 -20.76 -14.79 -5.31
CA LYS A 178 -21.08 -16.23 -5.43
C LYS A 178 -20.47 -16.79 -6.72
N ARG A 179 -19.96 -18.02 -6.65
CA ARG A 179 -19.53 -18.81 -7.80
C ARG A 179 -19.90 -20.27 -7.58
N THR A 180 -20.37 -20.94 -8.63
CA THR A 180 -20.78 -22.35 -8.55
C THR A 180 -19.64 -23.22 -8.03
N GLY A 181 -19.88 -23.98 -6.97
CA GLY A 181 -18.91 -24.89 -6.37
C GLY A 181 -17.80 -24.22 -5.55
N GLN A 182 -17.92 -22.94 -5.22
CA GLN A 182 -17.02 -22.22 -4.31
C GLN A 182 -17.80 -21.66 -3.11
N GLU A 183 -17.10 -21.39 -2.01
CA GLU A 183 -17.69 -20.67 -0.89
C GLU A 183 -18.05 -19.24 -1.31
N THR A 184 -19.12 -18.70 -0.70
CA THR A 184 -19.53 -17.32 -0.96
C THR A 184 -18.60 -16.37 -0.21
N LEU A 185 -17.92 -15.50 -0.94
CA LEU A 185 -17.16 -14.40 -0.36
C LEU A 185 -18.15 -13.33 0.10
N ASN A 186 -18.10 -12.96 1.39
CA ASN A 186 -18.91 -11.89 1.95
C ASN A 186 -17.99 -10.75 2.41
N ILE A 187 -18.31 -9.53 2.00
CA ILE A 187 -17.65 -8.31 2.45
C ILE A 187 -18.73 -7.43 3.07
N THR A 188 -18.53 -7.04 4.31
CA THR A 188 -19.46 -6.19 5.05
C THR A 188 -18.95 -4.77 5.15
N LYS A 189 -19.82 -3.83 5.54
CA LYS A 189 -19.44 -2.43 5.78
C LYS A 189 -18.28 -2.27 6.77
N GLN A 190 -18.12 -3.20 7.71
CA GLN A 190 -17.01 -3.19 8.69
C GLN A 190 -15.66 -3.57 8.07
N ASP A 191 -15.66 -4.25 6.92
CA ASP A 191 -14.45 -4.70 6.24
C ASP A 191 -13.87 -3.63 5.31
N VAL A 192 -14.61 -2.55 5.02
CA VAL A 192 -14.18 -1.48 4.10
C VAL A 192 -12.79 -0.91 4.45
N PRO A 193 -12.47 -0.61 5.72
CA PRO A 193 -11.13 -0.11 6.09
C PRO A 193 -9.99 -1.08 5.76
N ALA A 194 -10.26 -2.39 5.62
CA ALA A 194 -9.23 -3.36 5.24
C ALA A 194 -8.69 -3.15 3.82
N PHE A 195 -9.44 -2.44 2.98
CA PHE A 195 -9.07 -2.10 1.61
C PHE A 195 -8.33 -0.78 1.50
N ASP A 196 -8.20 -0.01 2.59
CA ASP A 196 -7.43 1.22 2.58
C ASP A 196 -5.96 0.90 2.23
N ILE A 197 -5.34 1.80 1.47
CA ILE A 197 -3.95 1.67 1.07
C ILE A 197 -3.12 2.32 2.16
N PRO A 198 -2.33 1.56 2.94
CA PRO A 198 -1.45 2.14 3.93
C PRO A 198 -0.47 3.05 3.22
N GLU A 199 -0.15 4.18 3.85
CA GLU A 199 0.97 4.98 3.37
C GLU A 199 2.22 4.09 3.34
N PRO A 200 3.00 4.12 2.25
CA PRO A 200 4.24 3.37 2.20
C PRO A 200 5.10 3.83 3.38
N GLU A 201 5.47 2.90 4.25
CA GLU A 201 6.43 3.20 5.31
C GLU A 201 7.72 3.70 4.66
N ASP A 202 8.21 4.83 5.16
CA ASP A 202 9.49 5.40 4.77
C ASP A 202 10.59 4.35 4.94
N GLU A 203 11.22 3.95 3.84
CA GLU A 203 12.32 2.99 3.87
C GLU A 203 13.59 3.72 4.30
N GLU A 204 14.14 3.38 5.46
CA GLU A 204 15.45 3.89 5.87
C GLU A 204 16.55 3.26 5.01
N ILE A 205 17.16 4.09 4.17
CA ILE A 205 18.20 3.66 3.23
C ILE A 205 19.61 3.97 3.72
N GLN A 206 19.75 4.86 4.71
CA GLN A 206 21.03 5.21 5.32
C GLN A 206 20.84 5.73 6.74
N ASP A 207 21.74 5.31 7.64
CA ASP A 207 21.92 5.87 8.97
C ASP A 207 23.42 5.91 9.28
N ILE A 208 23.98 7.11 9.34
CA ILE A 208 25.40 7.33 9.60
C ILE A 208 25.59 8.34 10.72
N ILE A 209 26.65 8.15 11.51
CA ILE A 209 27.13 9.16 12.47
C ILE A 209 28.50 9.62 11.99
N ARG A 210 28.66 10.93 11.82
CA ARG A 210 29.94 11.54 11.44
C ARG A 210 30.27 12.74 12.30
N ARG A 211 31.57 13.04 12.40
CA ARG A 211 32.02 14.27 13.06
C ARG A 211 31.85 15.45 12.09
N ALA A 212 31.24 16.53 12.55
CA ALA A 212 30.94 17.72 11.74
C ALA A 212 31.27 19.01 12.50
N ASN A 213 31.61 20.07 11.75
CA ASN A 213 31.73 21.43 12.27
C ASN A 213 30.51 22.22 11.81
N LEU A 214 29.64 22.60 12.73
CA LEU A 214 28.36 23.24 12.45
C LEU A 214 28.36 24.68 12.95
N GLN A 215 28.30 25.65 12.05
CA GLN A 215 28.11 27.05 12.43
C GLN A 215 26.64 27.28 12.78
N ILE A 216 26.39 27.94 13.91
CA ILE A 216 25.04 28.20 14.37
C ILE A 216 24.47 29.42 13.64
N VAL A 217 23.33 29.24 12.97
CA VAL A 217 22.62 30.31 12.24
C VAL A 217 21.49 30.86 13.09
N SER A 218 20.68 29.98 13.69
CA SER A 218 19.59 30.35 14.60
C SER A 218 19.42 29.24 15.63
N LEU A 219 19.36 29.61 16.90
CA LEU A 219 19.13 28.72 18.02
C LEU A 219 17.70 28.91 18.57
N SER A 220 17.12 27.83 19.09
CA SER A 220 15.83 27.86 19.77
C SER A 220 15.95 27.22 21.14
N PHE A 221 15.57 27.95 22.18
CA PHE A 221 15.58 27.44 23.56
C PHE A 221 14.27 26.76 23.96
N LYS A 222 13.24 26.78 23.10
CA LYS A 222 12.03 25.99 23.32
C LYS A 222 12.33 24.52 23.08
N GLU A 223 11.89 23.68 24.00
CA GLU A 223 11.87 22.22 23.82
C GLU A 223 11.11 21.87 22.52
N ASP A 224 11.56 20.81 21.83
CA ASP A 224 11.06 20.33 20.53
C ASP A 224 11.27 21.23 19.30
N ASN A 225 11.86 22.41 19.46
CA ASN A 225 12.21 23.26 18.32
C ASN A 225 13.62 22.95 17.78
N LYS A 226 13.73 22.87 16.45
CA LYS A 226 15.00 22.63 15.76
C LYS A 226 15.92 23.85 15.74
N TRP A 227 17.21 23.61 15.85
CA TRP A 227 18.24 24.63 15.61
C TRP A 227 18.57 24.69 14.13
N ARG A 228 18.88 25.89 13.61
CA ARG A 228 19.35 26.08 12.24
C ARG A 228 20.85 26.25 12.24
N VAL A 229 21.53 25.42 11.45
CA VAL A 229 22.99 25.33 11.37
C VAL A 229 23.44 25.24 9.91
N THR A 230 24.74 25.41 9.67
CA THR A 230 25.34 25.22 8.35
C THR A 230 26.74 24.63 8.45
N GLU A 231 27.12 23.87 7.43
CA GLU A 231 28.50 23.38 7.19
C GLU A 231 29.28 24.31 6.23
N GLY A 232 28.74 25.51 5.94
CA GLY A 232 29.36 26.50 5.05
C GLY A 232 28.71 26.60 3.67
N ALA A 233 27.70 25.77 3.40
CA ALA A 233 26.88 25.86 2.19
C ALA A 233 25.42 26.06 2.58
N GLU A 234 24.62 24.99 2.56
CA GLU A 234 23.19 25.06 2.86
C GLU A 234 22.95 25.24 4.37
N VAL A 235 21.88 25.96 4.72
CA VAL A 235 21.38 26.05 6.10
C VAL A 235 20.31 24.99 6.29
N PHE A 236 20.52 24.09 7.25
CA PHE A 236 19.59 23.01 7.56
C PHE A 236 19.17 23.03 9.03
N SER A 237 18.09 22.32 9.33
CA SER A 237 17.56 22.23 10.69
C SER A 237 18.03 20.94 11.34
N VAL A 238 18.43 21.01 12.61
CA VAL A 238 18.88 19.87 13.41
C VAL A 238 18.12 19.79 14.72
N ASP A 239 17.82 18.56 15.12
CA ASP A 239 17.45 18.24 16.50
C ASP A 239 18.71 18.05 17.34
N ILE A 240 18.64 18.34 18.63
CA ILE A 240 19.76 18.14 19.57
C ILE A 240 19.31 17.12 20.62
N GLN A 241 19.97 15.98 20.66
CA GLN A 241 19.71 14.91 21.62
C GLN A 241 20.75 14.85 22.75
N ASP A 242 21.74 15.75 22.73
CA ASP A 242 22.73 15.86 23.78
C ASP A 242 22.14 16.55 25.03
N ALA A 243 21.51 15.74 25.88
CA ALA A 243 20.92 16.20 27.14
C ALA A 243 21.95 16.86 28.07
N GLY A 244 23.22 16.44 28.01
CA GLY A 244 24.29 17.01 28.80
C GLY A 244 24.56 18.46 28.38
N PHE A 245 24.76 18.68 27.08
CA PHE A 245 24.97 20.00 26.51
C PHE A 245 23.76 20.93 26.70
N LEU A 246 22.54 20.43 26.47
CA LEU A 246 21.31 21.19 26.73
C LEU A 246 21.20 21.58 28.21
N GLY A 247 21.60 20.69 29.12
CA GLY A 247 21.67 20.98 30.55
C GLY A 247 22.69 22.07 30.91
N GLN A 248 23.83 22.13 30.24
CA GLN A 248 24.82 23.21 30.42
C GLN A 248 24.26 24.56 29.98
N ILE A 249 23.55 24.60 28.84
CA ILE A 249 22.86 25.80 28.36
C ILE A 249 21.80 26.26 29.38
N ALA A 250 20.99 25.34 29.89
CA ALA A 250 19.93 25.65 30.86
C ALA A 250 20.47 26.18 32.21
N ARG A 251 21.74 25.90 32.54
CA ARG A 251 22.44 26.42 33.72
C ARG A 251 23.31 27.65 33.42
N ASP A 252 23.18 28.24 32.23
CA ASP A 252 23.97 29.40 31.77
C ASP A 252 25.50 29.15 31.75
N GLU A 253 25.94 27.89 31.67
CA GLU A 253 27.37 27.51 31.62
C GLU A 253 27.99 27.74 30.22
N VAL A 254 27.14 27.88 29.20
CA VAL A 254 27.51 28.08 27.79
C VAL A 254 26.82 29.33 27.26
N ALA A 255 27.59 30.24 26.68
CA ALA A 255 27.07 31.46 26.04
C ALA A 255 27.43 31.48 24.55
N PHE A 256 26.45 31.79 23.69
CA PHE A 256 26.64 31.83 22.24
C PHE A 256 26.93 33.24 21.74
N ALA A 257 27.96 33.39 20.91
CA ALA A 257 28.25 34.60 20.16
C ALA A 257 28.02 34.41 18.66
N LYS A 258 27.95 35.54 17.94
CA LYS A 258 27.84 35.54 16.48
C LYS A 258 29.04 34.80 15.87
N ASN A 259 28.75 33.87 14.96
CA ASN A 259 29.72 33.03 14.24
C ASN A 259 30.40 31.94 15.08
N ASP A 260 29.85 31.63 16.26
CA ASP A 260 30.26 30.43 16.98
C ASP A 260 29.91 29.17 16.18
N TYR A 261 30.71 28.13 16.38
CA TYR A 261 30.48 26.83 15.76
C TYR A 261 30.66 25.69 16.76
N LEU A 262 29.98 24.59 16.47
CA LEU A 262 30.04 23.36 17.26
C LEU A 262 30.84 22.32 16.50
N ILE A 263 31.72 21.62 17.20
CA ILE A 263 32.25 20.33 16.76
C ILE A 263 31.36 19.28 17.39
N CYS A 264 30.69 18.46 16.58
CA CYS A 264 29.70 17.52 17.08
C CYS A 264 29.73 16.19 16.33
N GLU A 265 29.09 15.19 16.93
CA GLU A 265 28.65 13.98 16.25
C GLU A 265 27.25 14.23 15.68
N LEU A 266 27.17 14.24 14.36
CA LEU A 266 25.95 14.45 13.59
C LEU A 266 25.48 13.10 13.05
N ARG A 267 24.30 12.67 13.47
CA ARG A 267 23.59 11.54 12.88
C ARG A 267 22.77 12.03 11.69
N GLU A 268 22.95 11.39 10.54
CA GLU A 268 22.22 11.67 9.32
C GLU A 268 21.46 10.40 8.91
N ARG A 269 20.13 10.49 8.90
CA ARG A 269 19.25 9.42 8.42
C ARG A 269 18.64 9.85 7.09
N GLN A 270 18.61 8.95 6.11
CA GLN A 270 17.93 9.15 4.85
C GLN A 270 16.84 8.10 4.65
N PHE A 271 15.70 8.58 4.16
CA PHE A 271 14.53 7.77 3.90
C PHE A 271 14.10 7.91 2.44
N MET A 272 13.77 6.79 1.81
CA MET A 272 12.99 6.80 0.57
C MET A 272 11.51 6.86 0.94
N THR A 273 10.87 7.97 0.59
CA THR A 273 9.43 8.20 0.85
C THR A 273 8.67 8.19 -0.47
N ALA A 274 7.33 8.13 -0.42
CA ALA A 274 6.49 8.30 -1.62
C ALA A 274 6.73 9.62 -2.37
N LYS A 275 7.24 10.65 -1.69
CA LYS A 275 7.50 12.00 -2.23
C LYS A 275 8.96 12.22 -2.62
N GLY A 276 9.80 11.18 -2.53
CA GLY A 276 11.23 11.23 -2.80
C GLY A 276 12.08 11.13 -1.54
N LEU A 277 13.36 11.54 -1.65
CA LEU A 277 14.32 11.45 -0.57
C LEU A 277 14.02 12.45 0.56
N ARG A 278 13.98 11.94 1.79
CA ARG A 278 13.86 12.75 3.01
C ARG A 278 15.10 12.54 3.87
N LYS A 279 15.70 13.63 4.34
CA LYS A 279 16.89 13.60 5.21
C LYS A 279 16.53 14.14 6.59
N GLU A 280 16.94 13.43 7.63
CA GLU A 280 16.89 13.87 9.02
C GLU A 280 18.31 14.03 9.55
N GLN A 281 18.55 15.11 10.29
CA GLN A 281 19.86 15.44 10.84
C GLN A 281 19.72 15.75 12.33
N THR A 282 20.51 15.09 13.15
CA THR A 282 20.44 15.18 14.61
C THR A 282 21.83 15.28 15.21
N ILE A 283 22.07 16.30 16.03
CA ILE A 283 23.26 16.38 16.87
C ILE A 283 23.07 15.41 18.04
N VAL A 284 23.75 14.27 17.99
CA VAL A 284 23.70 13.28 19.07
C VAL A 284 24.60 13.64 20.24
N ARG A 285 25.71 14.35 19.95
CA ARG A 285 26.68 14.79 20.96
C ARG A 285 27.44 16.03 20.51
N VAL A 286 27.55 17.03 21.37
CA VAL A 286 28.42 18.19 21.19
C VAL A 286 29.78 17.86 21.81
N VAL A 287 30.80 17.77 20.95
CA VAL A 287 32.17 17.47 21.38
C VAL A 287 32.84 18.74 21.89
N GLU A 288 32.64 19.86 21.20
CA GLU A 288 33.24 21.14 21.57
C GLU A 288 32.42 22.31 21.03
N HIS A 289 32.28 23.38 21.83
CA HIS A 289 31.80 24.68 21.37
C HIS A 289 32.99 25.62 21.20
N LYS A 290 33.12 26.21 20.01
CA LYS A 290 34.21 27.12 19.65
C LYS A 290 33.65 28.51 19.38
N SER A 291 34.14 29.49 20.13
CA SER A 291 33.84 30.89 19.87
C SER A 291 34.50 31.35 18.57
N ALA A 292 33.81 32.25 17.85
CA ALA A 292 34.39 32.89 16.67
C ALA A 292 35.75 33.56 17.01
N MET A 293 36.74 33.45 16.10
CA MET A 293 38.06 34.06 16.28
C MET A 293 37.93 35.58 16.55
N ARG A 294 38.26 36.02 17.77
CA ARG A 294 38.28 37.44 18.15
C ARG A 294 39.65 38.11 17.95
N GLN A 295 40.70 37.34 17.65
CA GLN A 295 42.05 37.86 17.39
C GLN A 295 42.69 37.17 16.18
N LEU A 296 43.24 38.00 15.28
CA LEU A 296 44.11 37.57 14.19
C LEU A 296 45.38 36.93 14.78
N ARG A 297 45.70 35.71 14.38
CA ARG A 297 47.05 35.18 14.58
C ARG A 297 47.99 36.03 13.71
N LEU A 298 49.03 36.59 14.31
CA LEU A 298 50.13 37.19 13.54
C LEU A 298 50.73 36.08 12.67
N LEU A 299 50.87 36.40 11.37
CA LEU A 299 51.52 35.55 10.36
C LEU A 299 52.92 35.13 10.81
#